data_AF-A0AAN2A8X6-F1
#
_entry.id   AF-A0AAN2A8X6-F1
#
_cell.length_a   1.000
_cell.length_b   1.000
_cell.length_c   1.000
_cell.angle_alpha   90.00
_cell.angle_beta   90.00
_cell.angle_gamma   90.00
#
_symmetry.space_group_name_H-M   'P 1'
#
loop_
_entity.id
_entity.type
_entity.pdbx_description
1 polymer ?
#
loop_
_entity_poly.entity_id
_entity_poly.type
_entity_poly.pdbx_seq_one_letter_code
_entity_poly.pdbx_strand_id
1 'polypeptide(L)'
;MYAWAPVVSTAKVNVKERQCDAPVGRIRYSQGTGNKVIVQYGEVTEDIATPVLGEILPEYADDIYKVGRAVLEATFLTKELFFLKMEPTS
;
A
#
# COMPACT_ATOMS: atom_id res chain seq x y z
N MET A 1 -1.58 -4.66 -1.37
CA MET A 1 -0.30 -5.30 -0.98
C MET A 1 0.36 -4.45 0.09
N TYR A 2 1.26 -5.00 0.90
CA TYR A 2 1.96 -4.24 1.93
C TYR A 2 3.38 -4.74 2.16
N ALA A 3 4.24 -3.87 2.69
CA ALA A 3 5.56 -4.21 3.21
C ALA A 3 5.71 -3.68 4.63
N TRP A 4 6.37 -4.44 5.49
CA TRP A 4 6.72 -3.99 6.83
C TRP A 4 7.73 -2.85 6.76
N ALA A 5 7.50 -1.81 7.56
CA ALA A 5 8.38 -0.67 7.67
C ALA A 5 9.03 -0.68 9.06
N PRO A 6 10.37 -0.59 9.16
CA PRO A 6 11.09 -0.56 10.43
C PRO A 6 11.06 0.84 11.07
N VAL A 7 9.88 1.47 11.07
CA VAL A 7 9.69 2.85 11.54
C VAL A 7 8.47 2.88 12.46
N VAL A 8 8.49 3.75 13.46
CA VAL A 8 7.31 4.15 14.24
C VAL A 8 7.11 5.63 13.95
N SER A 9 5.91 6.02 13.53
CA SER A 9 5.60 7.42 13.23
C SER A 9 4.75 8.01 14.36
N THR A 10 5.04 9.25 14.73
CA THR A 10 4.18 10.08 15.59
C THR A 10 3.65 11.30 14.83
N ALA A 11 3.85 11.33 13.51
CA ALA A 11 3.39 12.41 12.67
C ALA A 11 1.87 12.55 12.74
N LYS A 12 1.39 13.80 12.67
CA LYS A 12 -0.04 14.10 12.67
C LYS A 12 -0.71 13.46 11.46
N VAL A 13 -1.78 12.70 11.70
CA VAL A 13 -2.65 12.19 10.64
C VAL A 13 -3.61 13.30 10.22
N ASN A 14 -3.49 13.76 8.98
CA ASN A 14 -4.34 14.83 8.45
C ASN A 14 -5.64 14.29 7.82
N VAL A 15 -5.56 13.14 7.16
CA VAL A 15 -6.69 12.52 6.44
C VAL A 15 -6.70 11.01 6.70
N LYS A 16 -7.92 10.47 6.88
CA LYS A 16 -8.19 9.03 6.88
C LYS A 16 -9.30 8.72 5.89
N GLU A 17 -9.22 7.54 5.31
CA GLU A 17 -10.24 7.01 4.41
C GLU A 17 -10.50 5.56 4.73
N ARG A 18 -11.74 5.10 4.53
CA ARG A 18 -12.06 3.67 4.54
C ARG A 18 -11.34 3.00 3.37
N GLN A 19 -10.76 1.82 3.59
CA GLN A 19 -10.02 1.15 2.52
C GLN A 19 -10.92 0.72 1.37
N CYS A 20 -12.15 0.29 1.67
CA CYS A 20 -13.13 -0.13 0.67
C CYS A 20 -13.64 0.99 -0.25
N ASP A 21 -13.60 2.25 0.17
CA ASP A 21 -14.00 3.39 -0.66
C ASP A 21 -12.85 3.97 -1.49
N ALA A 22 -11.62 3.53 -1.23
CA ALA A 22 -10.44 4.18 -1.78
C ALA A 22 -10.16 3.74 -3.22
N PRO A 23 -9.63 4.64 -4.07
CA PRO A 23 -9.24 4.26 -5.42
C PRO A 23 -8.02 3.33 -5.42
N VAL A 24 -7.88 2.58 -6.51
CA VAL A 24 -6.62 1.89 -6.85
C VAL A 24 -5.49 2.93 -6.90
N GLY A 25 -4.31 2.55 -6.42
CA GLY A 25 -3.15 3.43 -6.31
C GLY A 25 -3.02 4.13 -4.96
N ARG A 26 -3.99 4.02 -4.05
CA ARG A 26 -3.89 4.65 -2.72
C ARG A 26 -2.73 4.08 -1.88
N ILE A 27 -1.92 4.97 -1.31
CA ILE A 27 -0.77 4.66 -0.45
C ILE A 27 -1.10 5.02 0.99
N ARG A 28 -0.81 4.10 1.92
CA ARG A 28 -1.17 4.22 3.34
C ARG A 28 -0.02 3.79 4.23
N TYR A 29 -0.01 4.34 5.43
CA TYR A 29 0.81 3.84 6.53
C TYR A 29 -0.10 3.41 7.68
N SER A 30 0.03 2.17 8.11
CA SER A 30 -0.72 1.63 9.24
C SER A 30 0.24 1.25 10.36
N GLN A 31 -0.15 1.56 11.60
CA GLN A 31 0.49 1.06 12.81
C GLN A 31 -0.47 0.20 13.65
N GLY A 32 -1.77 0.26 13.36
CA GLY A 32 -2.80 -0.47 14.12
C GLY A 32 -2.76 -1.99 13.89
N THR A 33 -2.23 -2.43 12.76
CA THR A 33 -2.01 -3.85 12.43
C THR A 33 -0.53 -4.13 12.12
N GLY A 34 0.34 -3.41 12.83
CA GLY A 34 1.79 -3.39 12.69
C GLY A 34 2.29 -2.33 11.69
N ASN A 35 3.52 -1.86 11.88
CA ASN A 35 4.13 -0.77 11.12
C ASN A 35 4.35 -1.17 9.65
N LYS A 36 3.46 -0.74 8.75
CA LYS A 36 3.51 -1.15 7.33
C LYS A 36 3.10 -0.04 6.38
N VAL A 37 3.75 -0.06 5.22
CA VAL A 37 3.33 0.70 4.04
C VAL A 37 2.44 -0.19 3.21
N ILE A 38 1.28 0.33 2.79
CA ILE A 38 0.26 -0.39 2.04
C ILE A 38 0.06 0.34 0.71
N VAL A 39 0.02 -0.44 -0.37
CA VAL A 39 -0.37 0.05 -1.70
C VAL A 39 -1.58 -0.74 -2.19
N GLN A 40 -2.66 -0.03 -2.46
CA GLN A 40 -3.90 -0.62 -2.97
C GLN A 40 -3.79 -0.82 -4.47
N TYR A 41 -3.85 -2.07 -4.93
CA TYR A 41 -3.68 -2.44 -6.34
C TYR A 41 -4.97 -2.96 -7.00
N GLY A 42 -6.07 -3.01 -6.24
CA GLY A 42 -7.36 -3.54 -6.66
C GLY A 42 -8.43 -3.24 -5.60
N GLU A 43 -9.60 -3.85 -5.78
CA GLU A 43 -10.72 -3.72 -4.83
C GLU A 43 -10.35 -4.29 -3.45
N VAL A 44 -10.81 -3.61 -2.40
CA VAL A 44 -10.59 -3.98 -0.99
C VAL A 44 -11.94 -3.99 -0.29
N THR A 45 -12.22 -5.03 0.49
CA THR A 45 -13.48 -5.15 1.24
C THR A 45 -13.38 -4.64 2.67
N GLU A 46 -12.16 -4.45 3.18
CA GLU A 46 -11.92 -3.97 4.55
C GLU A 46 -12.43 -2.54 4.71
N ASP A 47 -13.28 -2.30 5.71
CA ASP A 47 -13.99 -1.01 5.90
C ASP A 47 -13.27 -0.08 6.89
N ILE A 48 -12.13 -0.50 7.44
CA ILE A 48 -11.36 0.28 8.41
C ILE A 48 -10.84 1.58 7.81
N ALA A 49 -10.98 2.66 8.57
CA ALA A 49 -10.43 3.97 8.21
C ALA A 49 -8.93 4.06 8.56
N THR A 50 -8.09 4.28 7.56
CA THR A 50 -6.62 4.31 7.71
C THR A 50 -5.99 5.60 7.19
N PRO A 51 -4.84 6.04 7.76
CA PRO A 51 -4.12 7.22 7.28
C PRO A 51 -3.74 7.15 5.81
N VAL A 52 -3.99 8.23 5.08
CA VAL A 52 -3.56 8.39 3.68
C VAL A 52 -2.18 9.06 3.65
N LEU A 53 -1.24 8.46 2.93
CA LEU A 53 0.06 9.08 2.63
C LEU A 53 0.07 9.78 1.27
N GLY A 54 -0.71 9.29 0.32
CA GLY A 54 -0.74 9.80 -1.05
C GLY A 54 -1.28 8.75 -2.00
N GLU A 55 -0.96 8.88 -3.27
CA GLU A 55 -1.43 7.98 -4.32
C GLU A 55 -0.36 7.78 -5.40
N ILE A 56 -0.45 6.64 -6.08
CA ILE A 56 0.29 6.36 -7.30
C ILE A 56 -0.22 7.29 -8.41
N LEU A 57 0.70 7.85 -9.19
CA LEU A 57 0.34 8.72 -10.31
C LEU A 57 -0.52 7.95 -11.33
N PRO A 58 -1.53 8.60 -11.95
CA PRO A 58 -2.45 7.91 -12.86
C PRO A 58 -1.78 7.16 -14.01
N GLU A 59 -0.65 7.67 -14.52
CA GLU A 59 0.13 7.04 -15.59
C GLU A 59 0.71 5.66 -15.25
N TYR A 60 0.78 5.31 -13.96
CA TYR A 60 1.25 4.01 -13.48
C TYR A 60 0.11 3.11 -12.96
N ALA A 61 -1.16 3.48 -13.18
CA ALA A 61 -2.31 2.74 -12.66
C ALA A 61 -2.41 1.30 -13.20
N ASP A 62 -2.05 1.06 -14.46
CA ASP A 62 -2.06 -0.30 -15.01
C ASP A 62 -0.92 -1.16 -14.46
N ASP A 63 0.22 -0.55 -14.17
CA ASP A 63 1.40 -1.25 -13.67
C ASP A 63 1.22 -1.68 -12.23
N ILE A 64 0.49 -0.91 -11.41
CA ILE A 64 0.28 -1.31 -10.01
C ILE A 64 -0.53 -2.59 -9.90
N TYR A 65 -1.50 -2.81 -10.80
CA TYR A 65 -2.26 -4.06 -10.85
C TYR A 65 -1.33 -5.25 -11.17
N LYS A 66 -0.46 -5.12 -12.19
CA LYS A 66 0.51 -6.17 -12.57
C LYS A 66 1.44 -6.51 -11.41
N VAL A 67 2.01 -5.50 -10.74
CA VAL A 67 2.87 -5.68 -9.57
C VAL A 67 2.11 -6.39 -8.44
N GLY A 68 0.88 -5.95 -8.15
CA GLY A 68 0.06 -6.57 -7.12
C GLY A 68 -0.25 -8.03 -7.38
N ARG A 69 -0.51 -8.41 -8.64
CA ARG A 69 -0.71 -9.80 -9.06
C ARG A 69 0.57 -10.63 -8.94
N ALA A 70 1.72 -10.09 -9.32
CA ALA A 70 3.01 -10.77 -9.17
C ALA A 70 3.34 -11.02 -7.68
N VAL A 71 3.10 -10.03 -6.81
CA VAL A 71 3.27 -10.19 -5.35
C VAL A 71 2.30 -11.23 -4.79
N LEU A 72 1.05 -11.26 -5.27
CA LEU A 72 0.07 -12.27 -4.86
C LEU A 72 0.53 -13.68 -5.26
N GLU A 73 0.97 -13.84 -6.51
CA GLU A 73 1.50 -15.11 -7.02
C GLU A 73 2.74 -15.55 -6.23
N ALA A 74 3.67 -14.64 -5.93
CA ALA A 74 4.83 -14.92 -5.11
C ALA A 74 4.45 -15.32 -3.68
N THR A 75 3.44 -14.67 -3.11
CA THR A 75 2.92 -14.99 -1.77
C THR A 75 2.39 -16.42 -1.70
N PHE A 76 1.63 -16.87 -2.69
CA PHE A 76 0.96 -18.16 -2.62
C PHE A 76 1.73 -19.31 -3.30
N LEU A 77 2.40 -19.05 -4.42
CA LEU A 77 2.95 -20.08 -5.31
C LEU A 77 4.48 -20.06 -5.33
N THR A 78 5.10 -19.05 -5.93
CA THR A 78 6.52 -19.13 -6.34
C THR A 78 7.50 -18.87 -5.21
N LYS A 79 7.08 -18.15 -4.16
CA LYS A 79 7.94 -17.69 -3.05
C LYS A 79 9.10 -16.81 -3.49
N GLU A 80 9.01 -16.23 -4.69
CA GLU A 80 9.93 -15.20 -5.14
C GLU A 80 9.91 -13.99 -4.18
N LEU A 81 11.07 -13.39 -3.94
CA LEU A 81 11.19 -12.28 -3.01
C LEU A 81 10.97 -10.95 -3.73
N PHE A 82 10.01 -10.17 -3.23
CA PHE A 82 9.76 -8.80 -3.64
C PHE A 82 10.14 -7.84 -2.52
N PHE A 83 10.90 -6.80 -2.86
CA PHE A 83 11.29 -5.75 -1.92
C PHE A 83 10.65 -4.42 -2.31
N LEU A 84 9.96 -3.78 -1.35
CA LEU A 84 9.48 -2.41 -1.52
C LEU A 84 10.61 -1.44 -1.17
N LYS A 85 10.99 -0.59 -2.11
CA LYS A 85 11.93 0.52 -1.90
C LYS A 85 11.19 1.84 -2.09
N MET A 86 11.38 2.77 -1.16
CA MET A 86 10.84 4.13 -1.24
C MET A 86 11.99 5.11 -1.18
N GLU A 87 12.03 6.07 -2.11
CA GLU A 87 13.07 7.09 -2.20
C GLU A 87 12.40 8.44 -2.43
N PRO A 88 12.96 9.53 -1.87
CA PRO A 88 12.53 10.88 -2.23
C PRO A 88 12.74 11.12 -3.72
N THR A 89 11.79 11.77 -4.38
CA THR A 89 12.00 12.29 -5.73
C THR A 89 13.03 13.42 -5.67
N SER A 90 14.09 13.31 -6.47
CA SER A 90 15.13 14.34 -6.63
C SER A 90 14.63 15.58 -7.32
#